data_AF-A0A7J3MXF6-F1
#
_entry.id   AF-A0A7J3MXF6-F1
#
_cell.length_a   1.000
_cell.length_b   1.000
_cell.length_c   1.000
_cell.angle_alpha   90.00
_cell.angle_beta   90.00
_cell.angle_gamma   90.00
#
_symmetry.space_group_name_H-M   'P 1'
#
loop_
_entity.id
_entity.type
_entity.pdbx_description
1 polymer ?
#
loop_
_entity_poly.entity_id
_entity_poly.type
_entity_poly.pdbx_seq_one_letter_code
_entity_poly.pdbx_strand_id
1 'polypeptide(L)'
;MRRLFHKLVSLNEAIEIIEHNVSLSPRGIEQVNILDSLGRVLAVDVYASIDYPPFDRSEVDGYAVKAEDTYGAYESRPVRLQIIGSLKVGEIPQYNVARFKAVEIATGAAIPRGCNSVVMEEYTSRENDYVYIYRAASPLENVAIAGSDISRGELVLMKGTRITPFDIGILAALGYSSIDVYLKPRIAVISTGNEIAEPGQHLRYGQVYDYNGFAVTSYLRSIGADAYYLGIVPDDREILKSIVTKALEEYDMIITSGGTSAGIDDVVYRVIEDVGTILVHGLEVKPGKPTVIGVSRGKIIMGLPGFPFSAISVSITLLRYIVEKLSGIESPNIYSNLKARMTQRIRKDAGKTLYIPIAIARRNSDYIAIPIPYRSGSITPIIRADGVAIVGRGIEIVEEGEEVDIVMFNPVYREAVFIGSHDVILPLLIKHANIMNRVKLLYVGSLAGLIHVAKGYGDIAPIHLLHPESKEYNLPYVMQYKDLVLLSGYRRRLVIAFQRGNPKGIKSVRDFIRSDIRIVNRNQGSGTRTILDIMLKELAKELGISFENLIKKIDGYTYEVTSHTGVAAAIAQGRADVGICVEYAAILYNLDYMPLTWEE
;
A
#
# COMPACT_ATOMS: atom_id res chain seq x y z
N MET A 1 -1.40 2.64 -41.54
CA MET A 1 0.03 2.90 -41.24
C MET A 1 0.18 2.91 -39.72
N ARG A 2 1.02 2.06 -39.11
CA ARG A 2 1.24 2.03 -37.64
C ARG A 2 1.81 3.38 -37.20
N ARG A 3 1.05 4.20 -36.47
CA ARG A 3 1.59 5.39 -35.82
C ARG A 3 2.31 4.95 -34.54
N LEU A 4 3.57 4.57 -34.68
CA LEU A 4 4.47 4.41 -33.52
C LEU A 4 4.56 5.78 -32.82
N PHE A 5 4.20 5.80 -31.53
CA PHE A 5 4.21 6.94 -30.59
C PHE A 5 5.02 8.15 -31.07
N HIS A 6 4.35 9.27 -31.37
CA HIS A 6 4.97 10.44 -32.01
C HIS A 6 6.06 11.11 -31.15
N LYS A 7 6.05 10.92 -29.81
CA LYS A 7 7.14 11.20 -28.85
C LYS A 7 6.70 10.67 -27.48
N LEU A 8 7.55 9.94 -26.75
CA LEU A 8 7.25 9.60 -25.34
C LEU A 8 7.52 10.83 -24.46
N VAL A 9 6.66 11.05 -23.46
CA VAL A 9 6.81 12.15 -22.50
C VAL A 9 7.08 11.61 -21.10
N SER A 10 7.93 12.29 -20.34
CA SER A 10 8.15 11.99 -18.93
C SER A 10 6.88 12.27 -18.10
N LEU A 11 6.85 11.79 -16.85
CA LEU A 11 5.72 12.04 -15.95
C LEU A 11 5.53 13.54 -15.68
N ASN A 12 6.61 14.28 -15.43
CA ASN A 12 6.57 15.71 -15.18
C ASN A 12 6.09 16.49 -16.41
N GLU A 13 6.61 16.16 -17.60
CA GLU A 13 6.14 16.76 -18.86
C GLU A 13 4.65 16.47 -19.10
N ALA A 14 4.18 15.25 -18.79
CA ALA A 14 2.76 14.93 -18.91
C ALA A 14 1.89 15.78 -17.98
N ILE A 15 2.32 16.01 -16.74
CA ILE A 15 1.63 16.89 -15.79
C ILE A 15 1.58 18.32 -16.33
N GLU A 16 2.71 18.87 -16.77
CA GLU A 16 2.79 20.22 -17.35
C GLU A 16 1.86 20.38 -18.56
N ILE A 17 1.84 19.39 -19.46
CA ILE A 17 0.93 19.37 -20.61
C ILE A 17 -0.53 19.37 -20.16
N ILE A 18 -0.89 18.57 -19.15
CA ILE A 18 -2.26 18.51 -18.62
C ILE A 18 -2.65 19.86 -18.03
N GLU A 19 -1.83 20.43 -17.14
CA GLU A 19 -2.12 21.70 -16.47
C GLU A 19 -2.23 22.87 -17.45
N HIS A 20 -1.48 22.83 -18.56
CA HIS A 20 -1.59 23.83 -19.62
C HIS A 20 -2.91 23.75 -20.40
N ASN A 21 -3.49 22.56 -20.53
CA ASN A 21 -4.68 22.33 -21.37
C ASN A 21 -5.99 22.18 -20.56
N VAL A 22 -5.89 21.86 -19.27
CA VAL A 22 -7.02 21.63 -18.37
C VAL A 22 -6.75 22.29 -17.02
N SER A 23 -7.70 23.08 -16.54
CA SER A 23 -7.65 23.60 -15.17
C SER A 23 -7.88 22.46 -14.18
N LEU A 24 -6.81 22.06 -13.49
CA LEU A 24 -6.86 21.13 -12.36
C LEU A 24 -7.20 21.88 -11.07
N SER A 25 -8.42 22.42 -11.00
CA SER A 25 -8.92 23.14 -9.83
C SER A 25 -10.19 22.45 -9.27
N PRO A 26 -10.48 22.63 -7.97
CA PRO A 26 -11.72 22.15 -7.39
C PRO A 26 -12.95 22.68 -8.11
N ARG A 27 -13.94 21.80 -8.29
CA ARG A 27 -15.18 22.12 -9.02
C ARG A 27 -16.16 22.99 -8.23
N GLY A 28 -16.03 23.00 -6.91
CA GLY A 28 -16.92 23.74 -6.03
C GLY A 28 -16.66 23.39 -4.56
N ILE A 29 -17.45 24.02 -3.71
CA ILE A 29 -17.40 23.90 -2.26
C ILE A 29 -18.75 23.37 -1.79
N GLU A 30 -18.73 22.49 -0.80
CA GLU A 30 -19.91 22.07 -0.07
C GLU A 30 -19.65 22.17 1.44
N GLN A 31 -20.71 22.41 2.19
CA GLN A 31 -20.66 22.39 3.64
C GLN A 31 -21.06 21.00 4.13
N VAL A 32 -20.23 20.40 4.98
CA VAL A 32 -20.48 19.07 5.58
C VAL A 32 -20.41 19.15 7.10
N ASN A 33 -21.06 18.22 7.79
CA ASN A 33 -20.85 18.06 9.23
C ASN A 33 -19.37 17.71 9.51
N ILE A 34 -18.82 18.19 10.62
CA ILE A 34 -17.40 17.95 10.96
C ILE A 34 -17.06 16.45 11.02
N LEU A 35 -17.98 15.56 11.41
CA LEU A 35 -17.73 14.12 11.43
C LEU A 35 -17.67 13.50 10.01
N ASP A 36 -18.41 14.06 9.06
CA ASP A 36 -18.41 13.64 7.65
C ASP A 36 -17.24 14.25 6.85
N SER A 37 -16.46 15.12 7.50
CA SER A 37 -15.33 15.83 6.88
C SER A 37 -14.02 15.04 6.86
N LEU A 38 -13.96 13.87 7.50
CA LEU A 38 -12.74 13.04 7.55
C LEU A 38 -12.19 12.75 6.15
N GLY A 39 -10.92 13.08 5.92
CA GLY A 39 -10.20 12.87 4.66
C GLY A 39 -10.60 13.83 3.53
N ARG A 40 -11.57 14.72 3.76
CA ARG A 40 -11.92 15.83 2.85
C ARG A 40 -10.83 16.90 2.88
N VAL A 41 -10.84 17.78 1.88
CA VAL A 41 -9.90 18.91 1.81
C VAL A 41 -10.64 20.19 2.12
N LEU A 42 -10.10 20.95 3.05
CA LEU A 42 -10.67 22.20 3.54
C LEU A 42 -10.67 23.28 2.44
N ALA A 43 -11.81 23.95 2.23
CA ALA A 43 -11.95 24.93 1.16
C ALA A 43 -11.64 26.37 1.55
N VAL A 44 -11.65 26.66 2.86
CA VAL A 44 -11.46 27.99 3.45
C VAL A 44 -10.59 27.88 4.69
N ASP A 45 -9.84 28.93 5.01
CA ASP A 45 -9.09 28.99 6.28
C ASP A 45 -10.06 28.91 7.47
N VAL A 46 -9.66 28.17 8.51
CA VAL A 46 -10.41 28.05 9.77
C VAL A 46 -9.71 28.87 10.83
N TYR A 47 -10.45 29.80 11.41
CA TYR A 47 -10.00 30.62 12.52
C TYR A 47 -10.69 30.20 13.81
N ALA A 48 -10.03 30.33 14.95
CA ALA A 48 -10.64 30.05 16.23
C ALA A 48 -11.84 30.98 16.51
N SER A 49 -13.04 30.42 16.67
CA SER A 49 -14.26 31.21 16.90
C SER A 49 -14.36 31.75 18.33
N ILE A 50 -13.66 31.07 19.26
CA ILE A 50 -13.56 31.33 20.69
C ILE A 50 -12.11 31.17 21.14
N ASP A 51 -11.81 31.66 22.33
CA ASP A 51 -10.59 31.29 23.05
C ASP A 51 -10.69 29.85 23.53
N TYR A 52 -9.56 29.14 23.58
CA TYR A 52 -9.45 27.84 24.20
C TYR A 52 -8.30 27.83 25.23
N PRO A 53 -8.56 27.55 26.52
CA PRO A 53 -9.91 27.46 27.11
C PRO A 53 -10.69 28.80 26.98
N PRO A 54 -12.03 28.80 27.02
CA PRO A 54 -12.84 30.02 26.80
C PRO A 54 -12.93 30.96 28.01
N PHE A 55 -12.41 30.54 29.16
CA PHE A 55 -12.36 31.31 30.40
C PHE A 55 -11.21 30.76 31.26
N ASP A 56 -10.74 31.58 32.20
CA ASP A 56 -9.76 31.14 33.19
C ASP A 56 -10.35 29.97 33.98
N ARG A 57 -9.68 28.81 33.97
CA ARG A 57 -10.15 27.60 34.65
C ARG A 57 -9.07 27.01 35.54
N SER A 58 -9.49 26.33 36.60
CA SER A 58 -8.58 25.62 37.48
C SER A 58 -7.97 24.41 36.76
N GLU A 59 -6.68 24.16 36.96
CA GLU A 59 -5.99 22.96 36.46
C GLU A 59 -6.01 21.80 37.47
N VAL A 60 -6.45 22.08 38.70
CA VAL A 60 -6.41 21.15 39.84
C VAL A 60 -7.66 21.30 40.72
N ASP A 61 -7.95 20.28 41.52
CA ASP A 61 -8.91 20.38 42.61
C ASP A 61 -8.27 21.09 43.80
N GLY A 62 -9.02 21.97 44.46
CA GLY A 62 -8.52 22.69 45.63
C GLY A 62 -9.29 23.96 45.95
N TYR A 63 -8.56 25.05 46.21
CA TYR A 63 -9.15 26.31 46.67
C TYR A 63 -8.68 27.49 45.81
N ALA A 64 -9.64 28.15 45.15
CA ALA A 64 -9.41 29.40 44.44
C ALA A 64 -9.21 30.54 45.45
N VAL A 65 -8.08 31.24 45.32
CA VAL A 65 -7.62 32.25 46.28
C VAL A 65 -7.05 33.48 45.57
N LYS A 66 -6.85 34.54 46.34
CA LYS A 66 -5.85 35.57 46.02
C LYS A 66 -4.48 35.04 46.46
N ALA A 67 -3.55 34.90 45.52
CA ALA A 67 -2.18 34.44 45.79
C ALA A 67 -1.56 35.19 46.98
N GLU A 68 -1.77 36.51 47.03
CA GLU A 68 -1.20 37.40 48.04
C GLU A 68 -1.70 37.10 49.46
N ASP A 69 -2.91 36.54 49.59
CA ASP A 69 -3.48 36.15 50.88
C ASP A 69 -2.90 34.83 51.39
N THR A 70 -2.12 34.11 50.56
CA THR A 70 -1.40 32.89 50.97
C THR A 70 0.06 33.16 51.33
N TYR A 71 0.57 34.37 51.09
CA TYR A 71 1.98 34.69 51.30
C TYR A 71 2.39 34.51 52.76
N GLY A 72 3.50 33.78 52.96
CA GLY A 72 4.00 33.44 54.29
C GLY A 72 3.39 32.18 54.90
N ALA A 73 2.50 31.47 54.18
CA ALA A 73 2.08 30.11 54.51
C ALA A 73 3.26 29.13 54.42
N TYR A 74 3.39 28.30 55.45
CA TYR A 74 4.36 27.21 55.57
C TYR A 74 3.74 26.09 56.44
N GLU A 75 4.27 24.87 56.39
CA GLU A 75 3.76 23.72 57.17
C GLU A 75 3.55 24.02 58.66
N SER A 76 4.50 24.69 59.32
CA SER A 76 4.37 25.04 60.74
C SER A 76 3.56 26.32 60.99
N ARG A 77 3.23 27.08 59.95
CA ARG A 77 2.52 28.36 60.03
C ARG A 77 1.52 28.50 58.86
N PRO A 78 0.41 27.74 58.89
CA PRO A 78 -0.59 27.83 57.84
C PRO A 78 -1.31 29.18 57.88
N VAL A 79 -1.74 29.65 56.71
CA VAL A 79 -2.62 30.82 56.60
C VAL A 79 -4.06 30.35 56.55
N ARG A 80 -4.93 31.01 57.33
CA ARG A 80 -6.36 30.67 57.43
C ARG A 80 -7.19 31.58 56.54
N LEU A 81 -8.00 30.99 55.66
CA LEU A 81 -8.94 31.69 54.77
C LEU A 81 -10.36 31.20 55.04
N GLN A 82 -11.36 32.10 54.94
CA GLN A 82 -12.77 31.71 55.08
C GLN A 82 -13.29 31.14 53.76
N ILE A 83 -13.87 29.94 53.78
CA ILE A 83 -14.56 29.34 52.64
C ILE A 83 -15.93 30.02 52.52
N ILE A 84 -16.21 30.65 51.38
CA ILE A 84 -17.48 31.34 51.14
C ILE A 84 -18.41 30.62 50.16
N GLY A 85 -17.98 29.47 49.66
CA GLY A 85 -18.76 28.64 48.75
C GLY A 85 -17.88 27.61 48.04
N SER A 86 -18.52 26.92 47.09
CA SER A 86 -17.88 25.94 46.22
C SER A 86 -18.31 26.18 44.76
N LEU A 87 -17.44 25.85 43.80
CA LEU A 87 -17.72 25.88 42.36
C LEU A 87 -17.36 24.55 41.69
N LYS A 88 -18.34 23.97 41.00
CA LYS A 88 -18.15 22.77 40.19
C LYS A 88 -17.95 23.10 38.71
N VAL A 89 -17.45 22.13 37.95
CA VAL A 89 -17.29 22.24 36.50
C VAL A 89 -18.65 22.51 35.85
N GLY A 90 -18.70 23.51 34.97
CA GLY A 90 -19.91 23.92 34.25
C GLY A 90 -20.79 24.92 35.01
N GLU A 91 -20.48 25.26 36.26
CA GLU A 91 -21.21 26.30 37.01
C GLU A 91 -20.70 27.70 36.67
N ILE A 92 -21.61 28.67 36.68
CA ILE A 92 -21.26 30.10 36.52
C ILE A 92 -20.73 30.61 37.87
N PRO A 93 -19.53 31.22 37.92
CA PRO A 93 -19.00 31.77 39.16
C PRO A 93 -19.89 32.88 39.73
N GLN A 94 -20.53 32.64 40.87
CA GLN A 94 -21.42 33.61 41.54
C GLN A 94 -20.71 34.48 42.59
N TYR A 95 -19.48 34.12 42.95
CA TYR A 95 -18.74 34.75 44.05
C TYR A 95 -17.79 35.85 43.55
N ASN A 96 -17.69 36.94 44.32
CA ASN A 96 -16.61 37.92 44.19
C ASN A 96 -15.75 37.83 45.46
N VAL A 97 -14.58 37.22 45.33
CA VAL A 97 -13.74 36.81 46.46
C VAL A 97 -12.96 38.00 47.00
N ALA A 98 -13.30 38.43 48.22
CA ALA A 98 -12.59 39.47 48.94
C ALA A 98 -11.31 38.92 49.61
N ARG A 99 -10.50 39.79 50.23
CA ARG A 99 -9.27 39.33 50.90
C ARG A 99 -9.56 38.36 52.04
N PHE A 100 -8.64 37.41 52.24
CA PHE A 100 -8.67 36.33 53.24
C PHE A 100 -9.88 35.39 53.11
N LYS A 101 -10.40 35.23 51.89
CA LYS A 101 -11.49 34.32 51.55
C LYS A 101 -11.07 33.38 50.43
N ALA A 102 -11.69 32.20 50.38
CA ALA A 102 -11.44 31.18 49.38
C ALA A 102 -12.76 30.58 48.89
N VAL A 103 -12.73 29.99 47.70
CA VAL A 103 -13.82 29.19 47.15
C VAL A 103 -13.25 27.81 46.83
N GLU A 104 -13.88 26.76 47.35
CA GLU A 104 -13.55 25.39 46.97
C GLU A 104 -13.86 25.20 45.48
N ILE A 105 -12.91 24.71 44.70
CA ILE A 105 -13.01 24.68 43.24
C ILE A 105 -12.56 23.33 42.68
N ALA A 106 -13.34 22.81 41.75
CA ALA A 106 -12.99 21.59 41.02
C ALA A 106 -12.10 21.88 39.79
N THR A 107 -11.30 20.90 39.37
CA THR A 107 -10.52 20.92 38.14
C THR A 107 -11.41 21.24 36.94
N GLY A 108 -11.05 22.26 36.15
CA GLY A 108 -11.79 22.70 34.98
C GLY A 108 -12.94 23.67 35.27
N ALA A 109 -13.26 23.98 36.55
CA ALA A 109 -14.23 25.00 36.89
C ALA A 109 -13.66 26.42 36.65
N ALA A 110 -14.53 27.35 36.32
CA ALA A 110 -14.16 28.73 36.03
C ALA A 110 -13.67 29.47 37.30
N ILE A 111 -12.57 30.21 37.18
CA ILE A 111 -12.01 30.98 38.30
C ILE A 111 -12.97 32.12 38.68
N PRO A 112 -13.39 32.24 39.96
CA PRO A 112 -14.28 33.31 40.40
C PRO A 112 -13.57 34.66 40.41
N ARG A 113 -14.35 35.74 40.24
CA ARG A 113 -13.82 37.11 40.32
C ARG A 113 -13.12 37.34 41.65
N GLY A 114 -11.95 37.96 41.58
CA GLY A 114 -11.14 38.25 42.75
C GLY A 114 -10.08 37.17 43.05
N CYS A 115 -10.16 35.98 42.48
CA CYS A 115 -9.09 34.98 42.58
C CYS A 115 -8.11 35.11 41.40
N ASN A 116 -6.84 34.77 41.63
CA ASN A 116 -5.81 34.73 40.60
C ASN A 116 -4.95 33.45 40.65
N SER A 117 -5.20 32.53 41.59
CA SER A 117 -4.49 31.26 41.72
C SER A 117 -5.36 30.19 42.38
N VAL A 118 -4.97 28.93 42.25
CA VAL A 118 -5.58 27.80 42.95
C VAL A 118 -4.52 27.05 43.76
N VAL A 119 -4.78 26.85 45.05
CA VAL A 119 -3.96 25.98 45.91
C VAL A 119 -4.53 24.57 45.83
N MET A 120 -3.70 23.58 45.46
CA MET A 120 -4.12 22.18 45.39
C MET A 120 -4.60 21.67 46.76
N GLU A 121 -5.63 20.80 46.76
CA GLU A 121 -6.22 20.26 47.98
C GLU A 121 -5.19 19.62 48.93
N GLU A 122 -4.16 18.97 48.38
CA GLU A 122 -3.08 18.31 49.13
C GLU A 122 -2.25 19.28 50.00
N TYR A 123 -2.27 20.57 49.70
CA TYR A 123 -1.59 21.61 50.49
C TYR A 123 -2.54 22.36 51.43
N THR A 124 -3.72 21.79 51.68
CA THR A 124 -4.75 22.40 52.50
C THR A 124 -5.33 21.46 53.55
N SER A 125 -5.93 22.03 54.59
CA SER A 125 -6.78 21.30 55.54
C SER A 125 -8.03 22.12 55.83
N ARG A 126 -9.20 21.48 55.76
CA ARG A 126 -10.48 22.14 56.00
C ARG A 126 -10.95 21.93 57.43
N GLU A 127 -11.35 23.00 58.09
CA GLU A 127 -12.05 22.96 59.37
C GLU A 127 -13.27 23.88 59.34
N ASN A 128 -14.48 23.30 59.33
CA ASN A 128 -15.74 24.03 59.22
C ASN A 128 -15.77 24.96 57.98
N ASP A 129 -16.00 26.25 58.19
CA ASP A 129 -16.06 27.31 57.17
C ASP A 129 -14.68 27.91 56.86
N TYR A 130 -13.60 27.26 57.23
CA TYR A 130 -12.24 27.74 57.01
C TYR A 130 -11.35 26.69 56.37
N VAL A 131 -10.41 27.16 55.56
CA VAL A 131 -9.32 26.35 54.99
C VAL A 131 -7.99 26.90 55.49
N TYR A 132 -7.12 25.98 55.91
CA TYR A 132 -5.74 26.23 56.28
C TYR A 132 -4.85 25.90 55.09
N ILE A 133 -4.10 26.90 54.62
CA ILE A 133 -3.18 26.82 53.49
C ILE A 133 -1.78 26.61 54.04
N TYR A 134 -1.12 25.49 53.69
CA TYR A 134 0.23 25.14 54.16
C TYR A 134 1.33 25.50 53.17
N ARG A 135 0.97 25.82 51.92
CA ARG A 135 1.90 26.28 50.88
C ARG A 135 1.34 27.52 50.19
N ALA A 136 2.13 28.59 50.14
CA ALA A 136 1.76 29.77 49.39
C ALA A 136 1.64 29.45 47.89
N ALA A 137 0.65 30.02 47.22
CA ALA A 137 0.52 29.99 45.77
C ALA A 137 1.09 31.28 45.16
N SER A 138 1.73 31.14 44.00
CA SER A 138 2.15 32.27 43.17
C SER A 138 0.98 32.75 42.30
N PRO A 139 0.92 34.02 41.86
CA PRO A 139 -0.08 34.48 40.90
C PRO A 139 -0.12 33.59 39.64
N LEU A 140 -1.32 33.21 39.20
CA LEU A 140 -1.62 32.32 38.08
C LEU A 140 -1.18 30.86 38.26
N GLU A 141 -0.74 30.46 39.44
CA GLU A 141 -0.43 29.06 39.73
C GLU A 141 -1.70 28.19 39.65
N ASN A 142 -1.61 27.09 38.90
CA ASN A 142 -2.68 26.13 38.62
C ASN A 142 -3.92 26.75 37.95
N VAL A 143 -3.73 27.79 37.14
CA VAL A 143 -4.78 28.43 36.36
C VAL A 143 -4.42 28.39 34.87
N ALA A 144 -5.26 27.72 34.08
CA ALA A 144 -5.21 27.83 32.63
C ALA A 144 -5.99 29.07 32.19
N ILE A 145 -5.27 30.06 31.69
CA ILE A 145 -5.82 31.36 31.28
C ILE A 145 -6.63 31.20 29.99
N ALA A 146 -7.71 31.99 29.86
CA ALA A 146 -8.48 32.03 28.64
C ALA A 146 -7.58 32.29 27.41
N GLY A 147 -7.68 31.43 26.40
CA GLY A 147 -6.94 31.56 25.14
C GLY A 147 -5.45 31.23 25.21
N SER A 148 -4.98 30.64 26.32
CA SER A 148 -3.58 30.26 26.49
C SER A 148 -3.11 29.12 25.57
N ASP A 149 -4.05 28.33 25.04
CA ASP A 149 -3.78 27.25 24.08
C ASP A 149 -4.08 27.71 22.64
N ILE A 150 -5.31 28.16 22.40
CA ILE A 150 -5.72 28.75 21.11
C ILE A 150 -6.42 30.08 21.38
N SER A 151 -5.91 31.15 20.78
CA SER A 151 -6.51 32.47 20.91
C SER A 151 -7.61 32.70 19.89
N ARG A 152 -8.69 33.38 20.27
CA ARG A 152 -9.76 33.73 19.33
C ARG A 152 -9.22 34.52 18.14
N GLY A 153 -9.59 34.10 16.93
CA GLY A 153 -9.14 34.69 15.68
C GLY A 153 -7.78 34.17 15.19
N GLU A 154 -7.14 33.26 15.92
CA GLU A 154 -5.95 32.54 15.45
C GLU A 154 -6.29 31.63 14.27
N LEU A 155 -5.39 31.52 13.28
CA LEU A 155 -5.52 30.58 12.16
C LEU A 155 -5.16 29.18 12.63
N VAL A 156 -6.15 28.27 12.61
CA VAL A 156 -6.00 26.92 13.17
C VAL A 156 -5.77 25.89 12.07
N LEU A 157 -6.51 26.00 10.96
CA LEU A 157 -6.32 25.13 9.78
C LEU A 157 -6.28 25.99 8.52
N MET A 158 -5.28 25.74 7.67
CA MET A 158 -5.16 26.41 6.38
C MET A 158 -6.04 25.73 5.32
N LYS A 159 -6.64 26.51 4.43
CA LYS A 159 -7.24 26.04 3.18
C LYS A 159 -6.28 25.07 2.46
N GLY A 160 -6.84 24.01 1.86
CA GLY A 160 -6.08 22.95 1.20
C GLY A 160 -5.58 21.86 2.15
N THR A 161 -5.79 22.00 3.47
CA THR A 161 -5.49 20.95 4.45
C THR A 161 -6.43 19.76 4.27
N ARG A 162 -5.86 18.55 4.23
CA ARG A 162 -6.65 17.31 4.29
C ARG A 162 -6.98 17.00 5.74
N ILE A 163 -8.27 16.96 6.05
CA ILE A 163 -8.79 16.83 7.41
C ILE A 163 -8.48 15.44 7.98
N THR A 164 -7.82 15.42 9.13
CA THR A 164 -7.47 14.24 9.92
C THR A 164 -8.41 14.07 11.12
N PRO A 165 -8.39 12.92 11.84
CA PRO A 165 -9.18 12.76 13.05
C PRO A 165 -8.88 13.81 14.13
N PHE A 166 -7.65 14.31 14.21
CA PHE A 166 -7.25 15.31 15.20
C PHE A 166 -7.77 16.71 14.84
N ASP A 167 -7.79 17.05 13.55
CA ASP A 167 -8.38 18.30 13.06
C ASP A 167 -9.87 18.37 13.38
N ILE A 168 -10.60 17.25 13.25
CA ILE A 168 -12.03 17.16 13.62
C ILE A 168 -12.21 17.43 15.12
N GLY A 169 -11.31 16.92 15.98
CA GLY A 169 -11.33 17.19 17.42
C GLY A 169 -11.12 18.67 17.74
N ILE A 170 -10.18 19.32 17.04
CA ILE A 170 -9.92 20.76 17.18
C ILE A 170 -11.14 21.58 16.72
N LEU A 171 -11.72 21.26 15.56
CA LEU A 171 -12.93 21.91 15.07
C LEU A 171 -14.08 21.82 16.08
N ALA A 172 -14.29 20.63 16.67
CA ALA A 172 -15.30 20.42 17.70
C ALA A 172 -15.03 21.26 18.97
N ALA A 173 -13.78 21.30 19.44
CA ALA A 173 -13.37 22.09 20.61
C ALA A 173 -13.60 23.60 20.42
N LEU A 174 -13.47 24.07 19.17
CA LEU A 174 -13.72 25.46 18.77
C LEU A 174 -15.19 25.73 18.42
N GLY A 175 -16.09 24.77 18.62
CA GLY A 175 -17.53 24.94 18.45
C GLY A 175 -18.04 24.82 17.00
N TYR A 176 -17.22 24.32 16.07
CA TYR A 176 -17.68 24.07 14.70
C TYR A 176 -18.57 22.83 14.64
N SER A 177 -19.75 22.96 14.05
CA SER A 177 -20.66 21.83 13.75
C SER A 177 -20.57 21.39 12.29
N SER A 178 -20.17 22.30 11.41
CA SER A 178 -19.96 22.07 9.99
C SER A 178 -18.76 22.85 9.47
N ILE A 179 -18.21 22.41 8.35
CA ILE A 179 -17.09 23.07 7.69
C ILE A 179 -17.20 23.00 6.17
N ASP A 180 -16.68 24.04 5.50
CA ASP A 180 -16.65 24.14 4.05
C ASP A 180 -15.46 23.35 3.48
N VAL A 181 -15.77 22.35 2.64
CA VAL A 181 -14.80 21.47 2.01
C VAL A 181 -14.96 21.49 0.51
N TYR A 182 -13.89 21.16 -0.22
CA TYR A 182 -13.99 20.99 -1.67
C TYR A 182 -14.80 19.75 -2.02
N LEU A 183 -15.63 19.86 -3.07
CA LEU A 183 -16.36 18.73 -3.65
C LEU A 183 -15.38 17.61 -4.05
N LYS A 184 -15.78 16.36 -3.80
CA LYS A 184 -15.00 15.21 -4.29
C LYS A 184 -15.05 15.18 -5.82
N PRO A 185 -13.91 15.02 -6.53
CA PRO A 185 -13.95 14.86 -7.97
C PRO A 185 -14.69 13.58 -8.34
N ARG A 186 -15.66 13.68 -9.26
CA ARG A 186 -16.43 12.52 -9.74
C ARG A 186 -15.69 11.88 -10.91
N ILE A 187 -15.32 10.61 -10.79
CA ILE A 187 -14.46 9.95 -11.80
C ILE A 187 -15.10 8.66 -12.29
N ALA A 188 -15.27 8.53 -13.60
CA ALA A 188 -15.74 7.30 -14.23
C ALA A 188 -14.56 6.37 -14.56
N VAL A 189 -14.72 5.07 -14.32
CA VAL A 189 -13.76 4.03 -14.69
C VAL A 189 -14.47 2.99 -15.55
N ILE A 190 -13.95 2.77 -16.75
CA ILE A 190 -14.49 1.82 -17.74
C ILE A 190 -13.40 0.80 -18.06
N SER A 191 -13.72 -0.48 -18.05
CA SER A 191 -12.80 -1.51 -18.54
C SER A 191 -13.15 -1.87 -19.98
N THR A 192 -12.14 -2.12 -20.82
CA THR A 192 -12.33 -2.59 -22.18
C THR A 192 -11.51 -3.86 -22.44
N GLY A 193 -12.06 -4.74 -23.26
CA GLY A 193 -11.37 -5.96 -23.68
C GLY A 193 -12.32 -7.13 -23.85
N ASN A 194 -12.24 -7.80 -24.99
CA ASN A 194 -13.07 -8.96 -25.29
C ASN A 194 -12.69 -10.19 -24.44
N GLU A 195 -11.50 -10.21 -23.86
CA GLU A 195 -11.01 -11.22 -22.93
C GLU A 195 -11.51 -11.01 -21.49
N ILE A 196 -12.06 -9.84 -21.17
CA ILE A 196 -12.39 -9.47 -19.79
C ILE A 196 -13.78 -9.98 -19.41
N ALA A 197 -13.90 -10.53 -18.20
CA ALA A 197 -15.15 -10.99 -17.62
C ALA A 197 -15.37 -10.41 -16.21
N GLU A 198 -16.63 -10.29 -15.80
CA GLU A 198 -16.95 -9.83 -14.44
C GLU A 198 -16.62 -10.90 -13.39
N PRO A 199 -16.11 -10.50 -12.21
CA PRO A 199 -15.96 -11.40 -11.07
C PRO A 199 -17.29 -12.09 -10.71
N GLY A 200 -17.22 -13.39 -10.39
CA GLY A 200 -18.38 -14.21 -10.04
C GLY A 200 -18.96 -15.00 -11.22
N GLN A 201 -18.62 -14.68 -12.46
CA GLN A 201 -18.98 -15.46 -13.64
C GLN A 201 -17.98 -16.58 -13.90
N HIS A 202 -18.35 -17.65 -14.63
CA HIS A 202 -17.40 -18.68 -15.03
C HIS A 202 -16.50 -18.20 -16.17
N LEU A 203 -15.18 -18.27 -16.02
CA LEU A 203 -14.24 -17.92 -17.11
C LEU A 203 -14.25 -18.97 -18.22
N ARG A 204 -14.43 -18.54 -19.47
CA ARG A 204 -14.08 -19.38 -20.62
C ARG A 204 -12.58 -19.36 -20.86
N TYR A 205 -12.08 -20.37 -21.56
CA TYR A 205 -10.68 -20.37 -21.98
C TYR A 205 -10.37 -19.11 -22.81
N GLY A 206 -9.28 -18.44 -22.47
CA GLY A 206 -8.90 -17.15 -23.08
C GLY A 206 -9.47 -15.92 -22.37
N GLN A 207 -10.32 -16.07 -21.35
CA GLN A 207 -10.81 -14.96 -20.55
C GLN A 207 -10.04 -14.79 -19.23
N VAL A 208 -10.05 -13.57 -18.71
CA VAL A 208 -9.56 -13.20 -17.38
C VAL A 208 -10.59 -12.29 -16.69
N TYR A 209 -10.59 -12.26 -15.36
CA TYR A 209 -11.46 -11.33 -14.63
C TYR A 209 -10.95 -9.90 -14.73
N ASP A 210 -11.88 -8.94 -14.69
CA ASP A 210 -11.53 -7.53 -14.58
C ASP A 210 -10.85 -7.24 -13.25
N TYR A 211 -9.54 -7.00 -13.31
CA TYR A 211 -8.76 -6.52 -12.19
C TYR A 211 -8.65 -5.00 -12.17
N ASN A 212 -8.42 -4.38 -13.32
CA ASN A 212 -8.04 -2.97 -13.40
C ASN A 212 -9.21 -2.05 -13.02
N GLY A 213 -10.42 -2.34 -13.51
CA GLY A 213 -11.61 -1.57 -13.17
C GLY A 213 -11.82 -1.49 -11.66
N PHE A 214 -11.71 -2.63 -10.98
CA PHE A 214 -11.83 -2.74 -9.53
C PHE A 214 -10.68 -2.04 -8.79
N ALA A 215 -9.43 -2.31 -9.19
CA ALA A 215 -8.24 -1.78 -8.52
C ALA A 215 -8.15 -0.25 -8.65
N VAL A 216 -8.36 0.29 -9.85
CA VAL A 216 -8.28 1.73 -10.13
C VAL A 216 -9.42 2.47 -9.45
N THR A 217 -10.66 1.98 -9.55
CA THR A 217 -11.82 2.61 -8.88
C THR A 217 -11.61 2.66 -7.36
N SER A 218 -11.17 1.55 -6.77
CA SER A 218 -10.94 1.47 -5.32
C SER A 218 -9.78 2.37 -4.88
N TYR A 219 -8.71 2.43 -5.67
CA TYR A 219 -7.59 3.33 -5.39
C TYR A 219 -8.01 4.80 -5.43
N LEU A 220 -8.75 5.23 -6.47
CA LEU A 220 -9.25 6.61 -6.59
C LEU A 220 -10.13 7.00 -5.40
N ARG A 221 -11.02 6.10 -4.95
CA ARG A 221 -11.81 6.30 -3.72
C ARG A 221 -10.94 6.48 -2.48
N SER A 222 -9.89 5.67 -2.35
CA SER A 222 -8.98 5.72 -1.20
C SER A 222 -8.20 7.04 -1.07
N ILE A 223 -8.00 7.76 -2.18
CA ILE A 223 -7.30 9.06 -2.20
C ILE A 223 -8.25 10.27 -2.19
N GLY A 224 -9.56 10.04 -2.09
CA GLY A 224 -10.57 11.08 -1.86
C GLY A 224 -11.51 11.40 -3.03
N ALA A 225 -11.40 10.69 -4.16
CA ALA A 225 -12.34 10.87 -5.27
C ALA A 225 -13.66 10.12 -5.05
N ASP A 226 -14.73 10.61 -5.68
CA ASP A 226 -15.99 9.88 -5.83
C ASP A 226 -15.96 9.10 -7.15
N ALA A 227 -15.35 7.91 -7.13
CA ALA A 227 -15.12 7.11 -8.34
C ALA A 227 -16.21 6.06 -8.58
N TYR A 228 -16.60 5.87 -9.84
CA TYR A 228 -17.67 4.99 -10.30
C TYR A 228 -17.16 4.02 -11.36
N TYR A 229 -17.33 2.73 -11.11
CA TYR A 229 -17.06 1.69 -12.10
C TYR A 229 -18.28 1.52 -13.01
N LEU A 230 -18.12 1.79 -14.30
CA LEU A 230 -19.20 1.74 -15.29
C LEU A 230 -19.28 0.40 -16.03
N GLY A 231 -18.49 -0.59 -15.63
CA GLY A 231 -18.52 -1.94 -16.19
C GLY A 231 -17.49 -2.19 -17.31
N ILE A 232 -17.67 -3.34 -17.96
CA ILE A 232 -16.84 -3.82 -19.07
C ILE A 232 -17.53 -3.47 -20.39
N VAL A 233 -16.78 -2.88 -21.31
CA VAL A 233 -17.23 -2.54 -22.66
C VAL A 233 -16.44 -3.38 -23.67
N PRO A 234 -17.10 -3.98 -24.68
CA PRO A 234 -16.38 -4.69 -25.74
C PRO A 234 -15.44 -3.73 -26.49
N ASP A 235 -14.43 -4.27 -27.19
CA ASP A 235 -13.54 -3.46 -28.02
C ASP A 235 -14.25 -3.01 -29.33
N ASP A 236 -15.30 -2.22 -29.17
CA ASP A 236 -16.10 -1.61 -30.22
C ASP A 236 -16.08 -0.08 -30.07
N ARG A 237 -15.67 0.60 -31.14
CA ARG A 237 -15.47 2.05 -31.16
C ARG A 237 -16.75 2.84 -30.92
N GLU A 238 -17.86 2.45 -31.55
CA GLU A 238 -19.09 3.23 -31.48
C GLU A 238 -19.76 3.05 -30.11
N ILE A 239 -19.70 1.84 -29.55
CA ILE A 239 -20.18 1.58 -28.19
C ILE A 239 -19.35 2.35 -27.16
N LEU A 240 -18.01 2.25 -27.21
CA LEU A 240 -17.15 2.96 -26.27
C LEU A 240 -17.31 4.49 -26.39
N LYS A 241 -17.39 5.02 -27.62
CA LYS A 241 -17.65 6.44 -27.86
C LYS A 241 -18.97 6.91 -27.25
N SER A 242 -20.05 6.13 -27.41
CA SER A 242 -21.35 6.46 -26.82
C SER A 242 -21.26 6.56 -25.29
N ILE A 243 -20.60 5.60 -24.64
CA ILE A 243 -20.43 5.56 -23.19
C ILE A 243 -19.55 6.71 -22.70
N VAL A 244 -18.41 6.97 -23.35
CA VAL A 244 -17.51 8.08 -23.00
C VAL A 244 -18.21 9.43 -23.18
N THR A 245 -19.00 9.60 -24.23
CA THR A 245 -19.74 10.85 -24.48
C THR A 245 -20.75 11.13 -23.36
N LYS A 246 -21.50 10.11 -22.92
CA LYS A 246 -22.41 10.23 -21.76
C LYS A 246 -21.65 10.51 -20.47
N ALA A 247 -20.54 9.79 -20.24
CA ALA A 247 -19.73 9.99 -19.04
C ALA A 247 -19.14 11.41 -18.95
N LEU A 248 -18.81 12.05 -20.09
CA LEU A 248 -18.36 13.44 -20.14
C LEU A 248 -19.43 14.46 -19.68
N GLU A 249 -20.70 14.08 -19.61
CA GLU A 249 -21.77 14.94 -19.10
C GLU A 249 -21.84 14.91 -17.57
N GLU A 250 -21.57 13.74 -16.96
CA GLU A 250 -21.80 13.51 -15.53
C GLU A 250 -20.53 13.55 -14.65
N TYR A 251 -19.37 13.23 -15.22
CA TYR A 251 -18.12 13.04 -14.47
C TYR A 251 -17.07 14.11 -14.80
N ASP A 252 -16.14 14.37 -13.89
CA ASP A 252 -15.04 15.33 -14.04
C ASP A 252 -13.85 14.76 -14.82
N MET A 253 -13.69 13.45 -14.76
CA MET A 253 -12.61 12.70 -15.42
C MET A 253 -13.11 11.31 -15.81
N ILE A 254 -12.64 10.82 -16.95
CA ILE A 254 -12.94 9.48 -17.45
C ILE A 254 -11.64 8.70 -17.56
N ILE A 255 -11.63 7.51 -16.96
CA ILE A 255 -10.55 6.55 -17.05
C ILE A 255 -11.04 5.34 -17.83
N THR A 256 -10.28 4.91 -18.83
CA THR A 256 -10.44 3.59 -19.44
C THR A 256 -9.26 2.70 -19.08
N SER A 257 -9.47 1.39 -18.99
CA SER A 257 -8.39 0.43 -18.80
C SER A 257 -8.55 -0.77 -19.73
N GLY A 258 -7.52 -1.04 -20.52
CA GLY A 258 -7.61 -1.99 -21.63
C GLY A 258 -7.62 -1.27 -22.98
N GLY A 259 -7.44 -2.01 -24.08
CA GLY A 259 -7.47 -1.46 -25.44
C GLY A 259 -6.26 -0.61 -25.88
N THR A 260 -5.43 -0.09 -24.98
CA THR A 260 -4.40 0.95 -25.31
C THR A 260 -3.11 0.46 -26.00
N SER A 261 -3.11 -0.67 -26.72
CA SER A 261 -1.88 -1.23 -27.32
C SER A 261 -1.37 -0.36 -28.48
N ALA A 262 -0.06 -0.36 -28.76
CA ALA A 262 0.55 0.31 -29.93
C ALA A 262 0.16 -0.29 -31.30
N GLY A 263 -0.91 -1.10 -31.33
CA GLY A 263 -1.41 -1.86 -32.47
C GLY A 263 -2.42 -1.07 -33.31
N ILE A 264 -2.85 -1.70 -34.40
CA ILE A 264 -3.80 -1.14 -35.38
C ILE A 264 -5.24 -1.13 -34.83
N ASP A 265 -5.50 -1.82 -33.72
CA ASP A 265 -6.84 -2.05 -33.17
C ASP A 265 -7.10 -1.31 -31.85
N ASP A 266 -6.28 -0.32 -31.49
CA ASP A 266 -6.51 0.46 -30.26
C ASP A 266 -7.73 1.38 -30.44
N VAL A 267 -8.82 0.97 -29.80
CA VAL A 267 -10.11 1.65 -29.85
C VAL A 267 -10.08 2.93 -29.01
N VAL A 268 -9.33 2.94 -27.91
CA VAL A 268 -9.35 4.03 -26.92
C VAL A 268 -8.79 5.32 -27.50
N TYR A 269 -7.62 5.28 -28.15
CA TYR A 269 -7.04 6.51 -28.71
C TYR A 269 -7.96 7.12 -29.79
N ARG A 270 -8.62 6.29 -30.60
CA ARG A 270 -9.55 6.74 -31.65
C ARG A 270 -10.79 7.40 -31.07
N VAL A 271 -11.34 6.80 -30.00
CA VAL A 271 -12.49 7.38 -29.30
C VAL A 271 -12.10 8.74 -28.71
N ILE A 272 -10.89 8.88 -28.15
CA ILE A 272 -10.39 10.17 -27.66
C ILE A 272 -10.27 11.19 -28.81
N GLU A 273 -9.74 10.81 -29.98
CA GLU A 273 -9.69 11.69 -31.17
C GLU A 273 -11.08 12.08 -31.68
N ASP A 274 -12.09 11.22 -31.52
CA ASP A 274 -13.46 11.51 -31.97
C ASP A 274 -14.20 12.49 -31.08
N VAL A 275 -13.95 12.45 -29.77
CA VAL A 275 -14.68 13.26 -28.79
C VAL A 275 -13.87 14.46 -28.29
N GLY A 276 -12.57 14.52 -28.58
CA GLY A 276 -11.67 15.55 -28.08
C GLY A 276 -10.29 15.51 -28.74
N THR A 277 -9.27 15.89 -27.97
CA THR A 277 -7.89 16.04 -28.46
C THR A 277 -6.94 15.19 -27.63
N ILE A 278 -6.08 14.41 -28.28
CA ILE A 278 -4.99 13.71 -27.60
C ILE A 278 -3.89 14.72 -27.23
N LEU A 279 -3.53 14.75 -25.95
CA LEU A 279 -2.43 15.56 -25.41
C LEU A 279 -1.15 14.75 -25.30
N VAL A 280 -1.27 13.52 -24.79
CA VAL A 280 -0.16 12.60 -24.56
C VAL A 280 -0.50 11.25 -25.17
N HIS A 281 0.42 10.72 -25.98
CA HIS A 281 0.33 9.38 -26.53
C HIS A 281 1.59 8.60 -26.18
N GLY A 282 1.59 8.08 -24.96
CA GLY A 282 2.64 7.25 -24.40
C GLY A 282 3.56 7.97 -23.41
N LEU A 283 3.79 7.32 -22.27
CA LEU A 283 4.67 7.80 -21.21
C LEU A 283 6.06 7.16 -21.31
N GLU A 284 7.08 7.89 -20.87
CA GLU A 284 8.48 7.45 -20.79
C GLU A 284 8.75 6.61 -19.52
N VAL A 285 7.82 5.70 -19.20
CA VAL A 285 7.84 4.89 -17.97
C VAL A 285 7.73 3.40 -18.28
N LYS A 286 8.34 2.58 -17.43
CA LYS A 286 8.26 1.11 -17.49
C LYS A 286 7.93 0.56 -16.10
N PRO A 287 6.83 -0.18 -15.91
CA PRO A 287 5.68 -0.30 -16.83
C PRO A 287 4.87 1.00 -16.95
N GLY A 288 3.98 1.08 -17.95
CA GLY A 288 3.06 2.23 -18.13
C GLY A 288 3.15 2.95 -19.47
N LYS A 289 4.12 2.57 -20.32
CA LYS A 289 4.34 3.18 -21.64
C LYS A 289 3.08 3.48 -22.47
N PRO A 290 2.12 2.57 -22.66
CA PRO A 290 1.01 2.79 -23.60
C PRO A 290 -0.12 3.70 -23.06
N THR A 291 0.13 4.51 -22.04
CA THR A 291 -0.88 5.44 -21.50
C THR A 291 -1.20 6.53 -22.52
N VAL A 292 -2.48 6.78 -22.75
CA VAL A 292 -2.97 7.89 -23.59
C VAL A 292 -3.75 8.88 -22.73
N ILE A 293 -3.56 10.17 -22.96
CA ILE A 293 -4.22 11.24 -22.22
C ILE A 293 -4.76 12.22 -23.24
N GLY A 294 -6.05 12.50 -23.15
CA GLY A 294 -6.72 13.50 -23.94
C GLY A 294 -7.59 14.41 -23.10
N VAL A 295 -8.08 15.44 -23.76
CA VAL A 295 -9.01 16.42 -23.20
C VAL A 295 -10.25 16.51 -24.09
N SER A 296 -11.42 16.54 -23.47
CA SER A 296 -12.68 16.85 -24.14
C SER A 296 -13.53 17.70 -23.20
N ARG A 297 -14.12 18.79 -23.73
CA ARG A 297 -14.99 19.70 -22.95
C ARG A 297 -14.36 20.17 -21.62
N GLY A 298 -13.04 20.38 -21.61
CA GLY A 298 -12.29 20.78 -20.40
C GLY A 298 -12.15 19.70 -19.32
N LYS A 299 -12.37 18.43 -19.69
CA LYS A 299 -12.28 17.25 -18.81
C LYS A 299 -11.25 16.26 -19.36
N ILE A 300 -10.57 15.55 -18.45
CA ILE A 300 -9.52 14.61 -18.83
C ILE A 300 -10.14 13.25 -19.18
N ILE A 301 -9.66 12.67 -20.28
CA ILE A 301 -9.92 11.27 -20.64
C ILE A 301 -8.55 10.57 -20.66
N MET A 302 -8.37 9.56 -19.81
CA MET A 302 -7.12 8.81 -19.72
C MET A 302 -7.34 7.33 -20.02
N GLY A 303 -6.61 6.81 -21.00
CA GLY A 303 -6.52 5.39 -21.27
C GLY A 303 -5.30 4.79 -20.57
N LEU A 304 -5.56 3.93 -19.60
CA LEU A 304 -4.54 3.17 -18.89
C LEU A 304 -4.19 1.87 -19.63
N PRO A 305 -2.94 1.38 -19.50
CA PRO A 305 -2.53 0.08 -20.03
C PRO A 305 -3.45 -1.05 -19.56
N GLY A 306 -3.71 -2.04 -20.44
CA GLY A 306 -4.49 -3.23 -20.05
C GLY A 306 -3.80 -4.14 -19.03
N PHE A 307 -2.48 -4.04 -18.87
CA PHE A 307 -1.74 -4.86 -17.92
C PHE A 307 -1.85 -4.36 -16.47
N PRO A 308 -2.24 -5.21 -15.50
CA PRO A 308 -2.49 -4.86 -14.10
C PRO A 308 -1.47 -3.96 -13.41
N PHE A 309 -0.21 -4.38 -13.34
CA PHE A 309 0.81 -3.61 -12.65
C PHE A 309 1.12 -2.30 -13.36
N SER A 310 0.91 -2.25 -14.68
CA SER A 310 1.10 -1.03 -15.47
C SER A 310 0.02 0.00 -15.17
N ALA A 311 -1.26 -0.42 -15.16
CA ALA A 311 -2.40 0.43 -14.85
C ALA A 311 -2.29 1.03 -13.45
N ILE A 312 -2.01 0.20 -12.44
CA ILE A 312 -1.93 0.69 -11.05
C ILE A 312 -0.72 1.59 -10.83
N SER A 313 0.42 1.30 -11.46
CA SER A 313 1.64 2.11 -11.28
C SER A 313 1.41 3.53 -11.79
N VAL A 314 0.78 3.67 -12.97
CA VAL A 314 0.38 4.98 -13.52
C VAL A 314 -0.71 5.63 -12.66
N SER A 315 -1.61 4.84 -12.08
CA SER A 315 -2.63 5.36 -11.16
C SER A 315 -1.99 5.97 -9.91
N ILE A 316 -1.02 5.27 -9.31
CA ILE A 316 -0.33 5.69 -8.09
C ILE A 316 0.54 6.93 -8.33
N THR A 317 1.19 7.04 -9.49
CA THR A 317 2.12 8.14 -9.76
C THR A 317 1.46 9.36 -10.43
N LEU A 318 0.53 9.15 -11.37
CA LEU A 318 -0.08 10.23 -12.16
C LEU A 318 -1.52 10.55 -11.72
N LEU A 319 -2.39 9.55 -11.60
CA LEU A 319 -3.79 9.82 -11.22
C LEU A 319 -3.88 10.40 -9.82
N ARG A 320 -3.02 9.96 -8.89
CA ARG A 320 -2.92 10.54 -7.56
C ARG A 320 -2.72 12.06 -7.61
N TYR A 321 -1.74 12.53 -8.38
CA TYR A 321 -1.46 13.95 -8.54
C TYR A 321 -2.69 14.72 -9.04
N ILE A 322 -3.33 14.21 -10.10
CA ILE A 322 -4.51 14.85 -10.72
C ILE A 322 -5.67 14.91 -9.71
N VAL A 323 -5.94 13.82 -8.99
CA VAL A 323 -7.02 13.77 -8.00
C VAL A 323 -6.74 14.69 -6.82
N GLU A 324 -5.51 14.74 -6.32
CA GLU A 324 -5.13 15.63 -5.22
C GLU A 324 -5.33 17.11 -5.63
N LYS A 325 -4.90 17.50 -6.84
CA LYS A 325 -5.20 18.84 -7.40
C LYS A 325 -6.70 19.14 -7.51
N LEU A 326 -7.46 18.23 -8.12
CA LEU A 326 -8.92 18.38 -8.27
C LEU A 326 -9.65 18.40 -6.93
N SER A 327 -9.06 17.81 -5.89
CA SER A 327 -9.58 17.85 -4.52
C SER A 327 -9.16 19.11 -3.76
N GLY A 328 -8.30 19.97 -4.32
CA GLY A 328 -7.90 21.25 -3.73
C GLY A 328 -6.57 21.25 -2.98
N ILE A 329 -5.75 20.22 -3.16
CA ILE A 329 -4.36 20.22 -2.70
C ILE A 329 -3.54 20.97 -3.74
N GLU A 330 -2.99 22.13 -3.39
CA GLU A 330 -2.33 23.03 -4.34
C GLU A 330 -1.01 22.46 -4.88
N SER A 331 -0.22 21.82 -4.01
CA SER A 331 1.11 21.27 -4.34
C SER A 331 1.23 19.80 -3.95
N PRO A 332 0.58 18.88 -4.69
CA PRO A 332 0.74 17.44 -4.50
C PRO A 332 2.18 17.00 -4.65
N ASN A 333 2.67 16.21 -3.70
CA ASN A 333 3.99 15.60 -3.82
C ASN A 333 3.94 14.43 -4.82
N ILE A 334 4.72 14.52 -5.89
CA ILE A 334 4.84 13.46 -6.89
C ILE A 334 5.56 12.23 -6.31
N TYR A 335 6.53 12.46 -5.41
CA TYR A 335 7.33 11.45 -4.73
C TYR A 335 6.97 11.41 -3.25
N SER A 336 6.99 10.23 -2.61
CA SER A 336 6.88 10.21 -1.14
C SER A 336 8.21 10.62 -0.52
N ASN A 337 8.19 11.18 0.68
CA ASN A 337 9.40 11.57 1.41
C ASN A 337 10.22 10.39 1.95
N LEU A 338 9.88 9.15 1.58
CA LEU A 338 10.60 7.95 2.02
C LEU A 338 11.72 7.60 1.04
N LYS A 339 12.95 7.62 1.53
CA LYS A 339 14.11 7.03 0.87
C LYS A 339 14.44 5.69 1.51
N ALA A 340 14.88 4.75 0.69
CA ALA A 340 15.29 3.42 1.15
C ALA A 340 16.46 2.90 0.32
N ARG A 341 17.33 2.09 0.95
CA ARG A 341 18.49 1.49 0.30
C ARG A 341 18.11 0.25 -0.49
N MET A 342 18.51 0.17 -1.75
CA MET A 342 18.21 -0.97 -2.61
C MET A 342 19.00 -2.22 -2.18
N THR A 343 18.32 -3.36 -2.00
CA THR A 343 19.00 -4.60 -1.51
C THR A 343 19.74 -5.40 -2.57
N GLN A 344 19.70 -4.96 -3.83
CA GLN A 344 20.37 -5.64 -4.93
C GLN A 344 20.63 -4.67 -6.07
N ARG A 345 21.68 -4.95 -6.84
CA ARG A 345 21.98 -4.21 -8.06
C ARG A 345 20.86 -4.37 -9.09
N ILE A 346 20.34 -3.26 -9.61
CA ILE A 346 19.34 -3.24 -10.68
C ILE A 346 19.94 -2.57 -11.90
N ARG A 347 19.94 -3.28 -13.04
CA ARG A 347 20.26 -2.71 -14.34
C ARG A 347 18.96 -2.45 -15.11
N LYS A 348 18.81 -1.23 -15.64
CA LYS A 348 17.66 -0.86 -16.47
C LYS A 348 18.07 -0.47 -17.88
N ASP A 349 17.10 -0.55 -18.79
CA ASP A 349 17.25 -0.03 -20.15
C ASP A 349 17.44 1.50 -20.10
N ALA A 350 18.36 2.03 -20.91
CA ALA A 350 18.59 3.47 -21.03
C ALA A 350 17.35 4.21 -21.53
N GLY A 351 17.18 5.47 -21.11
CA GLY A 351 16.17 6.37 -21.68
C GLY A 351 14.72 6.07 -21.30
N LYS A 352 14.48 5.48 -20.11
CA LYS A 352 13.14 5.36 -19.49
C LYS A 352 13.24 5.44 -17.98
N THR A 353 12.20 5.98 -17.34
CA THR A 353 12.02 5.85 -15.90
C THR A 353 11.47 4.46 -15.57
N LEU A 354 12.09 3.75 -14.62
CA LEU A 354 11.69 2.41 -14.21
C LEU A 354 10.96 2.48 -12.86
N TYR A 355 9.77 1.89 -12.82
CA TYR A 355 8.97 1.70 -11.62
C TYR A 355 9.15 0.27 -11.11
N ILE A 356 9.73 0.14 -9.92
CA ILE A 356 10.05 -1.15 -9.32
C ILE A 356 9.13 -1.36 -8.12
N PRO A 357 8.26 -2.38 -8.09
CA PRO A 357 7.51 -2.73 -6.89
C PRO A 357 8.50 -3.20 -5.83
N ILE A 358 8.42 -2.60 -4.65
CA ILE A 358 9.36 -2.87 -3.56
C ILE A 358 8.59 -3.15 -2.27
N ALA A 359 9.11 -4.10 -1.49
CA ALA A 359 8.76 -4.25 -0.10
C ALA A 359 9.71 -3.41 0.75
N ILE A 360 9.16 -2.72 1.77
CA ILE A 360 9.94 -1.95 2.73
C ILE A 360 10.12 -2.77 3.99
N ALA A 361 11.35 -2.79 4.49
CA ALA A 361 11.65 -3.31 5.82
C ALA A 361 12.55 -2.34 6.57
N ARG A 362 12.38 -2.28 7.89
CA ARG A 362 13.23 -1.49 8.76
C ARG A 362 14.40 -2.34 9.24
N ARG A 363 15.63 -1.84 9.08
CA ARG A 363 16.85 -2.45 9.59
C ARG A 363 17.62 -1.39 10.38
N ASN A 364 17.73 -1.59 11.69
CA ASN A 364 18.26 -0.58 12.61
C ASN A 364 17.48 0.75 12.48
N SER A 365 18.19 1.85 12.19
CA SER A 365 17.62 3.17 11.93
C SER A 365 17.12 3.38 10.49
N ASP A 366 17.50 2.50 9.56
CA ASP A 366 17.36 2.74 8.12
C ASP A 366 16.27 1.86 7.48
N TYR A 367 15.78 2.28 6.31
CA TYR A 367 14.87 1.50 5.49
C TYR A 367 15.61 0.83 4.33
N ILE A 368 15.29 -0.44 4.10
CA ILE A 368 15.71 -1.19 2.92
C ILE A 368 14.54 -1.39 1.96
N ALA A 369 14.82 -1.29 0.67
CA ALA A 369 13.88 -1.56 -0.41
C ALA A 369 14.24 -2.88 -1.08
N ILE A 370 13.38 -3.88 -0.91
CA ILE A 370 13.54 -5.22 -1.50
C ILE A 370 12.70 -5.29 -2.78
N PRO A 371 13.33 -5.37 -3.98
CA PRO A 371 12.59 -5.52 -5.24
C PRO A 371 11.77 -6.79 -5.26
N ILE A 372 10.52 -6.67 -5.67
CA ILE A 372 9.64 -7.80 -5.88
C ILE A 372 9.73 -8.20 -7.35
N PRO A 373 10.06 -9.47 -7.67
CA PRO A 373 10.04 -9.94 -9.06
C PRO A 373 8.67 -9.73 -9.69
N TYR A 374 8.64 -9.10 -10.86
CA TYR A 374 7.40 -8.75 -11.53
C TYR A 374 7.50 -8.82 -13.06
N ARG A 375 6.35 -8.99 -13.70
CA ARG A 375 6.12 -8.64 -15.11
C ARG A 375 5.00 -7.61 -15.18
N SER A 376 4.90 -6.88 -16.28
CA SER A 376 3.90 -5.82 -16.45
C SER A 376 2.46 -6.30 -16.22
N GLY A 377 2.14 -7.54 -16.60
CA GLY A 377 0.82 -8.15 -16.42
C GLY A 377 0.60 -8.85 -15.07
N SER A 378 1.57 -8.84 -14.16
CA SER A 378 1.46 -9.54 -12.87
C SER A 378 0.60 -8.77 -11.87
N ILE A 379 -0.32 -9.45 -11.19
CA ILE A 379 -1.14 -8.87 -10.11
C ILE A 379 -0.44 -8.99 -8.74
N THR A 380 0.30 -10.08 -8.54
CA THR A 380 0.96 -10.42 -7.28
C THR A 380 1.95 -9.38 -6.73
N PRO A 381 2.69 -8.58 -7.54
CA PRO A 381 3.63 -7.61 -7.00
C PRO A 381 2.95 -6.56 -6.14
N ILE A 382 1.72 -6.17 -6.48
CA ILE A 382 0.97 -5.11 -5.77
C ILE A 382 0.61 -5.57 -4.35
N ILE A 383 0.23 -6.83 -4.20
CA ILE A 383 -0.11 -7.43 -2.89
C ILE A 383 1.11 -7.48 -1.97
N ARG A 384 2.29 -7.69 -2.56
CA ARG A 384 3.55 -7.86 -1.81
C ARG A 384 4.31 -6.56 -1.62
N ALA A 385 4.08 -5.57 -2.47
CA ALA A 385 4.76 -4.29 -2.42
C ALA A 385 4.12 -3.35 -1.39
N ASP A 386 4.97 -2.52 -0.78
CA ASP A 386 4.55 -1.42 0.08
C ASP A 386 4.58 -0.08 -0.67
N GLY A 387 5.39 -0.04 -1.73
CA GLY A 387 5.53 1.10 -2.61
C GLY A 387 6.13 0.75 -3.96
N VAL A 388 6.40 1.79 -4.75
CA VAL A 388 7.14 1.72 -6.01
C VAL A 388 8.40 2.56 -5.88
N ALA A 389 9.57 1.97 -6.07
CA ALA A 389 10.81 2.73 -6.24
C ALA A 389 10.85 3.34 -7.64
N ILE A 390 11.22 4.62 -7.72
CA ILE A 390 11.32 5.35 -8.99
C ILE A 390 12.79 5.53 -9.35
N VAL A 391 13.21 4.86 -10.43
CA VAL A 391 14.57 5.00 -10.97
C VAL A 391 14.51 5.86 -12.21
N GLY A 392 15.00 7.09 -12.10
CA GLY A 392 14.92 8.11 -13.14
C GLY A 392 15.61 7.73 -14.45
N ARG A 393 15.22 8.42 -15.53
CA ARG A 393 15.74 8.20 -16.91
C ARG A 393 17.27 8.16 -16.98
N GLY A 394 17.97 9.05 -16.28
CA GLY A 394 19.42 9.21 -16.33
C GLY A 394 20.23 8.13 -15.59
N ILE A 395 19.58 7.20 -14.89
CA ILE A 395 20.25 6.16 -14.09
C ILE A 395 20.17 4.83 -14.82
N GLU A 396 21.27 4.25 -15.28
CA GLU A 396 21.23 2.92 -15.93
C GLU A 396 21.40 1.77 -14.95
N ILE A 397 22.11 2.04 -13.86
CA ILE A 397 22.46 1.05 -12.85
C ILE A 397 22.19 1.71 -11.49
N VAL A 398 21.43 1.01 -10.67
CA VAL A 398 21.32 1.28 -9.23
C VAL A 398 22.16 0.21 -8.54
N GLU A 399 23.17 0.62 -7.79
CA GLU A 399 24.02 -0.31 -7.06
C GLU A 399 23.34 -0.76 -5.75
N GLU A 400 23.77 -1.91 -5.25
CA GLU A 400 23.30 -2.39 -3.94
C GLU A 400 23.72 -1.41 -2.83
N GLY A 401 22.79 -1.04 -1.95
CA GLY A 401 22.98 -0.06 -0.88
C GLY A 401 22.71 1.40 -1.27
N GLU A 402 22.51 1.69 -2.56
CA GLU A 402 22.16 3.01 -3.07
C GLU A 402 20.74 3.41 -2.65
N GLU A 403 20.54 4.68 -2.29
CA GLU A 403 19.24 5.20 -1.88
C GLU A 403 18.37 5.53 -3.11
N VAL A 404 17.10 5.14 -3.03
CA VAL A 404 16.11 5.44 -4.07
C VAL A 404 14.87 6.10 -3.47
N ASP A 405 14.23 6.96 -4.26
CA ASP A 405 12.94 7.56 -3.90
C ASP A 405 11.82 6.53 -4.06
N ILE A 406 10.94 6.48 -3.06
CA ILE A 406 9.81 5.56 -3.01
C ILE A 406 8.51 6.34 -3.16
N VAL A 407 7.51 5.76 -3.81
CA VAL A 407 6.11 6.17 -3.70
C VAL A 407 5.36 5.09 -2.95
N MET A 408 5.05 5.37 -1.68
CA MET A 408 4.31 4.45 -0.80
C MET A 408 2.83 4.43 -1.16
N PHE A 409 2.23 3.24 -1.16
CA PHE A 409 0.79 3.06 -1.28
C PHE A 409 0.20 2.09 -0.23
N ASN A 410 1.05 1.47 0.60
CA ASN A 410 0.62 0.68 1.74
C ASN A 410 1.42 1.08 2.99
N PRO A 411 0.80 1.65 4.03
CA PRO A 411 1.49 2.06 5.24
C PRO A 411 1.63 0.87 6.19
N VAL A 412 2.54 -0.08 5.90
CA VAL A 412 2.80 -1.17 6.83
C VAL A 412 4.28 -1.49 6.95
N TYR A 413 4.85 -1.12 8.10
CA TYR A 413 6.19 -1.53 8.51
C TYR A 413 6.08 -2.85 9.26
N ARG A 414 6.73 -3.89 8.74
CA ARG A 414 6.81 -5.21 9.38
C ARG A 414 8.14 -5.35 10.11
N GLU A 415 8.11 -6.01 11.26
CA GLU A 415 9.29 -6.21 12.12
C GLU A 415 10.21 -7.31 11.59
N ALA A 416 9.64 -8.31 10.92
CA ALA A 416 10.38 -9.42 10.35
C ALA A 416 10.08 -9.60 8.86
N VAL A 417 11.06 -10.05 8.09
CA VAL A 417 11.02 -10.34 6.67
C VAL A 417 11.39 -11.78 6.45
N PHE A 418 10.42 -12.56 5.99
CA PHE A 418 10.62 -13.94 5.56
C PHE A 418 10.70 -13.93 4.04
N ILE A 419 11.87 -14.28 3.50
CA ILE A 419 12.20 -14.10 2.09
C ILE A 419 12.84 -15.38 1.54
N GLY A 420 12.17 -16.04 0.59
CA GLY A 420 12.71 -17.24 -0.02
C GLY A 420 11.75 -18.01 -0.91
N SER A 421 11.70 -19.32 -0.77
CA SER A 421 10.83 -20.19 -1.55
C SER A 421 9.36 -19.99 -1.22
N HIS A 422 8.51 -20.19 -2.22
CA HIS A 422 7.07 -20.26 -1.99
C HIS A 422 6.72 -21.57 -1.30
N ASP A 423 6.26 -21.44 -0.06
CA ASP A 423 5.78 -22.56 0.75
C ASP A 423 4.34 -22.33 1.22
N VAL A 424 3.53 -23.38 1.13
CA VAL A 424 2.08 -23.35 1.45
C VAL A 424 1.77 -23.52 2.94
N ILE A 425 2.68 -24.14 3.70
CA ILE A 425 2.59 -24.35 5.15
C ILE A 425 3.06 -23.11 5.91
N LEU A 426 4.06 -22.39 5.40
CA LEU A 426 4.61 -21.22 6.08
C LEU A 426 3.55 -20.14 6.44
N PRO A 427 2.62 -19.73 5.54
CA PRO A 427 1.54 -18.83 5.92
C PRO A 427 0.63 -19.38 7.02
N LEU A 428 0.41 -20.71 7.07
CA LEU A 428 -0.38 -21.37 8.11
C LEU A 428 0.34 -21.32 9.47
N LEU A 429 1.66 -21.54 9.49
CA LEU A 429 2.48 -21.43 10.70
C LEU A 429 2.49 -20.00 11.23
N ILE A 430 2.66 -19.01 10.35
CA ILE A 430 2.62 -17.58 10.72
C ILE A 430 1.25 -17.20 11.30
N LYS A 431 0.18 -17.72 10.72
CA LYS A 431 -1.18 -17.54 11.24
C LYS A 431 -1.33 -18.18 12.61
N HIS A 432 -0.89 -19.43 12.77
CA HIS A 432 -0.97 -20.16 14.03
C HIS A 432 -0.16 -19.50 15.15
N ALA A 433 1.01 -18.95 14.83
CA ALA A 433 1.86 -18.19 15.74
C ALA A 433 1.33 -16.78 16.06
N ASN A 434 0.24 -16.33 15.43
CA ASN A 434 -0.36 -15.01 15.60
C ASN A 434 0.61 -13.83 15.33
N ILE A 435 1.52 -14.02 14.37
CA ILE A 435 2.52 -12.98 13.96
C ILE A 435 2.26 -12.45 12.56
N MET A 436 1.08 -12.72 11.98
CA MET A 436 0.76 -12.35 10.60
C MET A 436 0.90 -10.85 10.34
N ASN A 437 0.64 -9.97 11.32
CA ASN A 437 0.79 -8.52 11.17
C ASN A 437 2.22 -8.01 11.37
N ARG A 438 3.13 -8.85 11.85
CA ARG A 438 4.53 -8.50 12.16
C ARG A 438 5.51 -9.00 11.10
N VAL A 439 5.08 -9.94 10.25
CA VAL A 439 5.92 -10.58 9.23
C VAL A 439 5.58 -10.06 7.83
N LYS A 440 6.61 -9.82 7.01
CA LYS A 440 6.51 -9.62 5.56
C LYS A 440 6.92 -10.92 4.87
N LEU A 441 6.05 -11.47 4.03
CA LEU A 441 6.35 -12.68 3.25
C LEU A 441 6.70 -12.33 1.80
N LEU A 442 7.93 -12.67 1.40
CA LEU A 442 8.46 -12.41 0.07
C LEU A 442 8.92 -13.73 -0.56
N TYR A 443 8.55 -13.93 -1.83
CA TYR A 443 8.86 -15.16 -2.54
C TYR A 443 9.76 -14.84 -3.74
N VAL A 444 11.05 -15.09 -3.55
CA VAL A 444 12.14 -14.82 -4.51
C VAL A 444 12.85 -16.10 -4.97
N GLY A 445 12.46 -17.26 -4.42
CA GLY A 445 13.13 -18.54 -4.63
C GLY A 445 14.15 -18.85 -3.53
N SER A 446 14.51 -20.13 -3.38
CA SER A 446 15.32 -20.61 -2.25
C SER A 446 16.71 -19.98 -2.19
N LEU A 447 17.47 -20.01 -3.31
CA LEU A 447 18.84 -19.50 -3.33
C LEU A 447 18.89 -17.97 -3.10
N ALA A 448 18.01 -17.23 -3.77
CA ALA A 448 17.92 -15.79 -3.58
C ALA A 448 17.52 -15.42 -2.14
N GLY A 449 16.58 -16.17 -1.54
CA GLY A 449 16.20 -15.99 -0.14
C GLY A 449 17.36 -16.19 0.83
N LEU A 450 18.11 -17.29 0.66
CA LEU A 450 19.30 -17.58 1.45
C LEU A 450 20.32 -16.43 1.39
N ILE A 451 20.59 -15.91 0.19
CA ILE A 451 21.50 -14.78 -0.01
C ILE A 451 20.99 -13.51 0.69
N HIS A 452 19.68 -13.21 0.62
CA HIS A 452 19.10 -12.06 1.30
C HIS A 452 19.25 -12.14 2.82
N VAL A 453 19.03 -13.31 3.42
CA VAL A 453 19.23 -13.51 4.87
C VAL A 453 20.70 -13.46 5.23
N ALA A 454 21.58 -14.08 4.44
CA ALA A 454 23.04 -14.01 4.64
C ALA A 454 23.58 -12.57 4.63
N LYS A 455 22.96 -11.67 3.85
CA LYS A 455 23.31 -10.26 3.77
C LYS A 455 22.63 -9.38 4.83
N GLY A 456 21.78 -9.95 5.70
CA GLY A 456 21.03 -9.21 6.72
C GLY A 456 19.80 -8.47 6.22
N TYR A 457 19.35 -8.71 4.97
CA TYR A 457 18.14 -8.11 4.43
C TYR A 457 16.86 -8.87 4.85
N GLY A 458 16.98 -10.17 5.13
CA GLY A 458 15.89 -11.02 5.62
C GLY A 458 16.21 -11.64 6.98
N ASP A 459 15.17 -12.11 7.68
CA ASP A 459 15.29 -12.78 8.97
C ASP A 459 15.20 -14.31 8.82
N ILE A 460 14.34 -14.80 7.92
CA ILE A 460 14.15 -16.24 7.67
C ILE A 460 14.05 -16.49 6.16
N ALA A 461 14.75 -17.52 5.68
CA ALA A 461 14.68 -17.99 4.30
C ALA A 461 14.11 -19.42 4.23
N PRO A 462 12.87 -19.61 3.75
CA PRO A 462 12.38 -20.93 3.39
C PRO A 462 13.15 -21.44 2.17
N ILE A 463 13.80 -22.60 2.28
CA ILE A 463 14.68 -23.15 1.24
C ILE A 463 14.41 -24.63 0.98
N HIS A 464 14.59 -25.05 -0.27
CA HIS A 464 14.50 -26.44 -0.73
C HIS A 464 15.57 -26.70 -1.81
N LEU A 465 16.83 -26.56 -1.41
CA LEU A 465 17.98 -26.61 -2.31
C LEU A 465 18.62 -28.00 -2.28
N LEU A 466 18.53 -28.75 -3.37
CA LEU A 466 19.19 -30.04 -3.51
C LEU A 466 20.60 -29.85 -4.08
N HIS A 467 21.63 -30.28 -3.34
CA HIS A 467 23.00 -30.28 -3.83
C HIS A 467 23.21 -31.45 -4.82
N PRO A 468 23.56 -31.20 -6.10
CA PRO A 468 23.56 -32.24 -7.13
C PRO A 468 24.51 -33.41 -6.88
N GLU A 469 25.65 -33.16 -6.23
CA GLU A 469 26.70 -34.18 -6.04
C GLU A 469 26.50 -34.99 -4.76
N SER A 470 26.31 -34.31 -3.63
CA SER A 470 26.10 -34.98 -2.33
C SER A 470 24.69 -35.54 -2.16
N LYS A 471 23.73 -35.11 -3.00
CA LYS A 471 22.29 -35.43 -2.87
C LYS A 471 21.68 -34.99 -1.53
N GLU A 472 22.37 -34.10 -0.81
CA GLU A 472 21.92 -33.55 0.46
C GLU A 472 21.15 -32.24 0.24
N TYR A 473 20.09 -32.05 1.01
CA TYR A 473 19.29 -30.82 0.97
C TYR A 473 19.83 -29.76 1.93
N ASN A 474 19.83 -28.51 1.47
CA ASN A 474 19.99 -27.27 2.23
C ASN A 474 21.36 -27.08 2.92
N LEU A 475 21.86 -28.06 3.68
CA LEU A 475 23.07 -27.97 4.49
C LEU A 475 24.32 -27.53 3.70
N PRO A 476 24.62 -28.10 2.50
CA PRO A 476 25.79 -27.68 1.72
C PRO A 476 25.75 -26.21 1.27
N TYR A 477 24.55 -25.62 1.18
CA TYR A 477 24.37 -24.20 0.83
C TYR A 477 24.46 -23.30 2.07
N VAL A 478 23.88 -23.73 3.20
CA VAL A 478 23.86 -22.93 4.44
C VAL A 478 25.23 -22.86 5.09
N MET A 479 26.00 -23.96 5.10
CA MET A 479 27.34 -24.02 5.71
C MET A 479 28.37 -23.06 5.07
N GLN A 480 28.05 -22.47 3.91
CA GLN A 480 28.87 -21.44 3.27
C GLN A 480 28.82 -20.10 4.02
N TYR A 481 27.86 -19.92 4.93
CA TYR A 481 27.63 -18.69 5.68
C TYR A 481 27.76 -18.97 7.19
N LYS A 482 28.64 -18.21 7.87
CA LYS A 482 28.96 -18.46 9.30
C LYS A 482 27.86 -18.04 10.26
N ASP A 483 27.07 -17.03 9.88
CA ASP A 483 26.08 -16.40 10.76
C ASP A 483 24.66 -16.96 10.54
N LEU A 484 24.53 -18.05 9.78
CA LEU A 484 23.25 -18.69 9.50
C LEU A 484 23.12 -20.02 10.24
N VAL A 485 21.90 -20.27 10.72
CA VAL A 485 21.52 -21.54 11.34
C VAL A 485 20.44 -22.21 10.49
N LEU A 486 20.62 -23.48 10.16
CA LEU A 486 19.59 -24.29 9.51
C LEU A 486 18.63 -24.83 10.56
N LEU A 487 17.35 -24.46 10.44
CA LEU A 487 16.27 -25.07 11.21
C LEU A 487 15.53 -26.07 10.34
N SER A 488 15.54 -27.34 10.72
CA SER A 488 14.81 -28.38 10.00
C SER A 488 13.31 -28.16 10.17
N GLY A 489 12.61 -27.97 9.05
CA GLY A 489 11.17 -27.77 9.01
C GLY A 489 10.41 -29.08 8.80
N TYR A 490 9.76 -29.20 7.66
CA TYR A 490 8.99 -30.37 7.24
C TYR A 490 9.40 -30.77 5.82
N ARG A 491 9.17 -32.04 5.48
CA ARG A 491 9.36 -32.55 4.13
C ARG A 491 8.07 -32.44 3.33
N ARG A 492 8.20 -32.27 2.01
CA ARG A 492 7.08 -32.25 1.06
C ARG A 492 7.25 -33.38 0.05
N ARG A 493 6.15 -34.05 -0.28
CA ARG A 493 6.18 -35.14 -1.27
C ARG A 493 6.16 -34.56 -2.68
N LEU A 494 7.17 -34.90 -3.47
CA LEU A 494 7.18 -34.69 -4.92
C LEU A 494 6.50 -35.86 -5.61
N VAL A 495 5.76 -35.56 -6.66
CA VAL A 495 4.98 -36.54 -7.43
C VAL A 495 5.19 -36.30 -8.92
N ILE A 496 5.04 -37.36 -9.71
CA ILE A 496 4.80 -37.24 -11.15
C ILE A 496 3.28 -37.09 -11.30
N ALA A 497 2.82 -35.91 -11.71
CA ALA A 497 1.42 -35.60 -11.92
C ALA A 497 1.05 -35.71 -13.40
N PHE A 498 -0.16 -36.20 -13.69
CA PHE A 498 -0.69 -36.40 -15.04
C PHE A 498 -2.21 -36.26 -15.04
N GLN A 499 -2.82 -36.24 -16.23
CA GLN A 499 -4.27 -36.11 -16.37
C GLN A 499 -5.02 -37.28 -15.70
N ARG A 500 -6.22 -36.99 -15.22
CA ARG A 500 -7.10 -37.98 -14.58
C ARG A 500 -7.37 -39.17 -15.50
N GLY A 501 -7.29 -40.37 -14.95
CA GLY A 501 -7.38 -41.64 -15.68
C GLY A 501 -6.08 -42.06 -16.36
N ASN A 502 -5.00 -41.27 -16.27
CA ASN A 502 -3.70 -41.53 -16.90
C ASN A 502 -3.81 -41.96 -18.37
N PRO A 503 -4.38 -41.12 -19.26
CA PRO A 503 -4.71 -41.52 -20.64
C PRO A 503 -3.50 -41.96 -21.47
N LYS A 504 -2.29 -41.52 -21.09
CA LYS A 504 -1.03 -41.87 -21.75
C LYS A 504 -0.32 -43.08 -21.12
N GLY A 505 -0.87 -43.66 -20.06
CA GLY A 505 -0.31 -44.84 -19.38
C GLY A 505 1.08 -44.58 -18.80
N ILE A 506 1.30 -43.40 -18.23
CA ILE A 506 2.59 -42.96 -17.67
C ILE A 506 2.87 -43.74 -16.39
N LYS A 507 4.08 -44.30 -16.28
CA LYS A 507 4.52 -45.16 -15.16
C LYS A 507 5.78 -44.63 -14.48
N SER A 508 6.60 -43.85 -15.17
CA SER A 508 7.86 -43.33 -14.63
C SER A 508 8.42 -42.17 -15.46
N VAL A 509 9.53 -41.58 -15.00
CA VAL A 509 10.31 -40.59 -15.78
C VAL A 509 10.80 -41.15 -17.11
N ARG A 510 10.98 -42.48 -17.24
CA ARG A 510 11.37 -43.11 -18.50
C ARG A 510 10.35 -42.86 -19.61
N ASP A 511 9.07 -42.72 -19.27
CA ASP A 511 8.03 -42.45 -20.27
C ASP A 511 8.17 -41.05 -20.90
N PHE A 512 8.90 -40.12 -20.28
CA PHE A 512 9.03 -38.74 -20.77
C PHE A 512 9.77 -38.66 -22.13
N ILE A 513 10.48 -39.72 -22.53
CA ILE A 513 11.16 -39.79 -23.82
C ILE A 513 10.24 -40.26 -24.96
N ARG A 514 9.01 -40.67 -24.65
CA ARG A 514 8.04 -41.11 -25.66
C ARG A 514 7.58 -39.91 -26.48
N SER A 515 7.53 -40.07 -27.80
CA SER A 515 7.15 -39.00 -28.73
C SER A 515 5.69 -38.57 -28.62
N ASP A 516 4.84 -39.36 -27.96
CA ASP A 516 3.43 -39.05 -27.74
C ASP A 516 3.16 -38.33 -26.40
N ILE A 517 4.22 -38.00 -25.64
CA ILE A 517 4.15 -37.35 -24.33
C ILE A 517 4.85 -36.00 -24.39
N ARG A 518 4.15 -34.96 -23.94
CA ARG A 518 4.70 -33.61 -23.73
C ARG A 518 4.82 -33.32 -22.24
N ILE A 519 6.00 -32.93 -21.79
CA ILE A 519 6.24 -32.60 -20.38
C ILE A 519 6.20 -31.10 -20.10
N VAL A 520 5.99 -30.75 -18.84
CA VAL A 520 6.19 -29.38 -18.30
C VAL A 520 7.11 -29.43 -17.08
N ASN A 521 8.03 -28.49 -16.99
CA ASN A 521 9.12 -28.50 -16.02
C ASN A 521 9.06 -27.29 -15.06
N ARG A 522 9.61 -27.46 -13.85
CA ARG A 522 9.99 -26.30 -13.04
C ARG A 522 11.21 -25.61 -13.64
N ASN A 523 11.38 -24.32 -13.35
CA ASN A 523 12.52 -23.54 -13.83
C ASN A 523 13.86 -24.15 -13.42
N GLN A 524 14.89 -23.98 -14.27
CA GLN A 524 16.26 -24.36 -13.94
C GLN A 524 16.72 -23.77 -12.59
N GLY A 525 17.53 -24.54 -11.87
CA GLY A 525 18.01 -24.22 -10.52
C GLY A 525 17.01 -24.50 -9.39
N SER A 526 15.76 -24.91 -9.69
CA SER A 526 14.85 -25.41 -8.65
C SER A 526 15.24 -26.84 -8.23
N GLY A 527 15.04 -27.20 -6.96
CA GLY A 527 15.29 -28.57 -6.46
C GLY A 527 14.57 -29.64 -7.28
N THR A 528 13.31 -29.39 -7.61
CA THR A 528 12.51 -30.27 -8.49
C THR A 528 13.14 -30.45 -9.88
N ARG A 529 13.67 -29.39 -10.50
CA ARG A 529 14.34 -29.50 -11.80
C ARG A 529 15.67 -30.25 -11.68
N THR A 530 16.44 -29.99 -10.63
CA THR A 530 17.68 -30.71 -10.34
C THR A 530 17.44 -32.21 -10.21
N ILE A 531 16.37 -32.62 -9.50
CA ILE A 531 15.99 -34.04 -9.36
C ILE A 531 15.69 -34.66 -10.71
N LEU A 532 14.86 -34.01 -11.53
CA LEU A 532 14.56 -34.50 -12.87
C LEU A 532 15.84 -34.66 -13.71
N ASP A 533 16.71 -33.65 -13.70
CA ASP A 533 17.95 -33.69 -14.47
C ASP A 533 18.89 -34.80 -13.97
N ILE A 534 18.94 -35.08 -12.66
CA ILE A 534 19.68 -36.23 -12.10
C ILE A 534 19.09 -37.55 -12.63
N MET A 535 17.77 -37.73 -12.56
CA MET A 535 17.09 -38.93 -13.03
C MET A 535 17.28 -39.15 -14.54
N LEU A 536 17.21 -38.07 -15.33
CA LEU A 536 17.45 -38.12 -16.77
C LEU A 536 18.92 -38.40 -17.11
N LYS A 537 19.89 -37.91 -16.31
CA LYS A 537 21.31 -38.27 -16.46
C LYS A 537 21.55 -39.73 -16.14
N GLU A 538 20.93 -40.26 -15.10
CA GLU A 538 20.98 -41.69 -14.75
C GLU A 538 20.37 -42.53 -15.89
N LEU A 539 19.19 -42.14 -16.39
CA LEU A 539 18.56 -42.79 -17.55
C LEU A 539 19.40 -42.71 -18.84
N ALA A 540 20.07 -41.58 -19.09
CA ALA A 540 20.97 -41.44 -20.24
C ALA A 540 22.12 -42.45 -20.18
N LYS A 541 22.70 -42.66 -18.98
CA LYS A 541 23.73 -43.68 -18.74
C LYS A 541 23.19 -45.09 -18.98
N GLU A 542 22.00 -45.40 -18.47
CA GLU A 542 21.34 -46.70 -18.68
C GLU A 542 21.08 -47.00 -20.16
N LEU A 543 20.70 -45.97 -20.93
CA LEU A 543 20.42 -46.08 -22.36
C LEU A 543 21.67 -45.98 -23.25
N GLY A 544 22.85 -45.76 -22.68
CA GLY A 544 24.11 -45.62 -23.42
C GLY A 544 24.15 -44.41 -24.36
N ILE A 545 23.41 -43.35 -24.06
CA ILE A 545 23.39 -42.12 -24.87
C ILE A 545 23.83 -40.90 -24.06
N SER A 546 24.32 -39.86 -24.73
CA SER A 546 24.64 -38.60 -24.06
C SER A 546 23.37 -37.93 -23.51
N PHE A 547 23.50 -37.22 -22.40
CA PHE A 547 22.40 -36.45 -21.81
C PHE A 547 21.81 -35.45 -22.80
N GLU A 548 22.65 -34.76 -23.58
CA GLU A 548 22.23 -33.82 -24.63
C GLU A 548 21.37 -34.49 -25.71
N ASN A 549 21.68 -35.73 -26.09
CA ASN A 549 20.90 -36.48 -27.06
C ASN A 549 19.59 -37.00 -26.46
N LEU A 550 19.57 -37.33 -25.16
CA LEU A 550 18.35 -37.72 -24.46
C LEU A 550 17.35 -36.55 -24.40
N ILE A 551 17.78 -35.38 -23.94
CA ILE A 551 16.88 -34.23 -23.75
C ILE A 551 16.28 -33.71 -25.06
N LYS A 552 16.98 -33.87 -26.19
CA LYS A 552 16.46 -33.55 -27.53
C LYS A 552 15.28 -34.44 -27.94
N LYS A 553 15.12 -35.62 -27.34
CA LYS A 553 13.99 -36.54 -27.59
C LYS A 553 12.75 -36.23 -26.75
N ILE A 554 12.88 -35.37 -25.74
CA ILE A 554 11.81 -35.07 -24.79
C ILE A 554 11.04 -33.84 -25.27
N ASP A 555 9.78 -34.02 -25.70
CA ASP A 555 8.92 -32.87 -25.99
C ASP A 555 8.59 -32.11 -24.70
N GLY A 556 8.87 -30.81 -24.69
CA GLY A 556 8.66 -29.96 -23.53
C GLY A 556 9.82 -29.91 -22.52
N TYR A 557 11.00 -30.46 -22.81
CA TYR A 557 12.16 -30.33 -21.89
C TYR A 557 12.54 -28.87 -21.54
N THR A 558 12.35 -27.96 -22.50
CA THR A 558 12.56 -26.51 -22.31
C THR A 558 11.28 -25.77 -21.91
N TYR A 559 10.15 -26.46 -21.78
CA TYR A 559 8.89 -25.87 -21.34
C TYR A 559 8.90 -25.71 -19.81
N GLU A 560 9.25 -24.52 -19.35
CA GLU A 560 9.43 -24.22 -17.93
C GLU A 560 8.32 -23.32 -17.36
N VAL A 561 7.96 -23.58 -16.11
CA VAL A 561 7.03 -22.77 -15.29
C VAL A 561 7.63 -22.48 -13.92
N THR A 562 7.21 -21.35 -13.33
CA THR A 562 7.81 -20.79 -12.11
C THR A 562 7.18 -21.26 -10.80
N SER A 563 6.09 -22.04 -10.84
CA SER A 563 5.45 -22.60 -9.65
C SER A 563 5.04 -24.06 -9.85
N HIS A 564 4.86 -24.80 -8.75
CA HIS A 564 4.32 -26.16 -8.79
C HIS A 564 2.86 -26.19 -9.28
N THR A 565 2.06 -25.18 -8.92
CA THR A 565 0.70 -25.03 -9.46
C THR A 565 0.69 -24.70 -10.95
N GLY A 566 1.75 -24.07 -11.48
CA GLY A 566 1.92 -23.85 -12.92
C GLY A 566 2.10 -25.15 -13.69
N VAL A 567 2.80 -26.14 -13.09
CA VAL A 567 2.94 -27.51 -13.65
C VAL A 567 1.56 -28.17 -13.69
N ALA A 568 0.87 -28.18 -12.56
CA ALA A 568 -0.46 -28.78 -12.45
C ALA A 568 -1.49 -28.11 -13.38
N ALA A 569 -1.47 -26.78 -13.49
CA ALA A 569 -2.35 -26.03 -14.41
C ALA A 569 -2.08 -26.37 -15.87
N ALA A 570 -0.82 -26.52 -16.28
CA ALA A 570 -0.47 -26.90 -17.65
C ALA A 570 -1.00 -28.30 -18.00
N ILE A 571 -0.95 -29.24 -17.05
CA ILE A 571 -1.49 -30.59 -17.21
C ILE A 571 -3.02 -30.55 -17.29
N ALA A 572 -3.68 -29.88 -16.33
CA ALA A 572 -5.14 -29.79 -16.26
C ALA A 572 -5.76 -29.10 -17.49
N GLN A 573 -5.02 -28.17 -18.11
CA GLN A 573 -5.44 -27.45 -19.32
C GLN A 573 -5.06 -28.18 -20.62
N GLY A 574 -4.43 -29.36 -20.54
CA GLY A 574 -3.99 -30.13 -21.71
C GLY A 574 -2.82 -29.52 -22.49
N ARG A 575 -2.09 -28.56 -21.90
CA ARG A 575 -0.87 -27.97 -22.50
C ARG A 575 0.36 -28.87 -22.33
N ALA A 576 0.30 -29.80 -21.37
CA ALA A 576 1.25 -30.88 -21.16
C ALA A 576 0.50 -32.13 -20.69
N ASP A 577 1.10 -33.29 -20.87
CA ASP A 577 0.56 -34.57 -20.40
C ASP A 577 1.03 -34.90 -18.98
N VAL A 578 2.23 -34.46 -18.61
CA VAL A 578 2.88 -34.83 -17.35
C VAL A 578 3.90 -33.79 -16.87
N GLY A 579 4.15 -33.77 -15.57
CA GLY A 579 5.22 -32.99 -14.97
C GLY A 579 5.47 -33.37 -13.52
N ILE A 580 6.57 -32.88 -12.95
CA ILE A 580 6.91 -33.10 -11.54
C ILE A 580 6.50 -31.87 -10.73
N CYS A 581 5.69 -32.08 -9.70
CA CYS A 581 5.26 -31.04 -8.76
C CYS A 581 5.16 -31.56 -7.33
N VAL A 582 4.90 -30.66 -6.37
CA VAL A 582 4.49 -31.12 -5.03
C VAL A 582 3.11 -31.75 -5.10
N GLU A 583 2.88 -32.78 -4.30
CA GLU A 583 1.62 -33.52 -4.25
C GLU A 583 0.40 -32.60 -4.07
N TYR A 584 0.52 -31.63 -3.17
CA TYR A 584 -0.53 -30.65 -2.92
C TYR A 584 -1.00 -29.93 -4.20
N ALA A 585 -0.08 -29.62 -5.13
CA ALA A 585 -0.42 -28.97 -6.39
C ALA A 585 -1.21 -29.91 -7.32
N ALA A 586 -0.90 -31.20 -7.33
CA ALA A 586 -1.67 -32.19 -8.09
C ALA A 586 -3.10 -32.33 -7.54
N ILE A 587 -3.23 -32.42 -6.20
CA ILE A 587 -4.54 -32.49 -5.52
C ILE A 587 -5.39 -31.26 -5.84
N LEU A 588 -4.83 -30.06 -5.75
CA LEU A 588 -5.55 -28.80 -6.02
C LEU A 588 -6.18 -28.73 -7.41
N TYR A 589 -5.53 -29.34 -8.42
CA TYR A 589 -5.99 -29.35 -9.80
C TYR A 589 -6.73 -30.64 -10.17
N ASN A 590 -7.06 -31.49 -9.19
CA ASN A 590 -7.77 -32.75 -9.38
C ASN A 590 -7.06 -33.67 -10.40
N LEU A 591 -5.74 -33.71 -10.33
CA LEU A 591 -4.88 -34.54 -11.17
C LEU A 591 -4.60 -35.89 -10.50
N ASP A 592 -4.41 -36.92 -11.31
CA ASP A 592 -3.83 -38.18 -10.82
C ASP A 592 -2.31 -38.03 -10.73
N TYR A 593 -1.70 -38.78 -9.82
CA TYR A 593 -0.27 -38.70 -9.60
C TYR A 593 0.32 -39.98 -9.02
N MET A 594 1.63 -40.12 -9.13
CA MET A 594 2.40 -41.17 -8.47
C MET A 594 3.49 -40.57 -7.58
N PRO A 595 3.75 -41.14 -6.39
CA PRO A 595 4.86 -40.72 -5.54
C PRO A 595 6.21 -40.80 -6.28
N LEU A 596 7.02 -39.76 -6.14
CA LEU A 596 8.37 -39.72 -6.70
C LEU A 596 9.43 -39.78 -5.59
N THR A 597 9.46 -38.76 -4.74
CA THR A 597 10.45 -38.65 -3.65
C THR A 597 9.99 -37.61 -2.63
N TRP A 598 10.81 -37.40 -1.59
CA TRP A 598 10.65 -36.31 -0.63
C TRP A 598 11.63 -35.17 -0.92
N GLU A 599 11.15 -33.95 -0.75
CA GLU A 599 11.92 -32.70 -0.80
C GLU A 599 11.95 -32.12 0.62
N GLU A 600 13.13 -31.68 1.09
CA GLU A 600 13.30 -31.03 2.40
C GLU A 600 13.24 -29.50 2.31
#